data_AF-A0A1Y1LRI7-F1
#
_entry.id   AF-A0A1Y1LRI7-F1
#
_cell.length_a   1.000
_cell.length_b   1.000
_cell.length_c   1.000
_cell.angle_alpha   90.00
_cell.angle_beta   90.00
_cell.angle_gamma   90.00
#
_symmetry.space_group_name_H-M   'P 1'
#
loop_
_entity.id
_entity.type
_entity.pdbx_description
1 polymer ?
#
loop_
_entity_poly.entity_id
_entity_poly.type
_entity_poly.pdbx_seq_one_letter_code
_entity_poly.pdbx_strand_id
1 'polypeptide(L)'
;METNLYINIKETQWPIVYRPEYNVRFFGLEKLHPFDAGKWGKVFQHLKKAGLIDEDTVTKPNEASKEDLLVVHTKKYLRSLQVCFFAIAPPFILEVFQYSLNVARIAEVPPLVLVPNCLVQSGYLKPMRFQTGG
;
A
#
# COMPACT_ATOMS: atom_id res chain seq x y z
N MET A 1 6.78 -17.97 -13.65
CA MET A 1 6.70 -17.17 -12.42
C MET A 1 5.32 -17.45 -11.86
N GLU A 2 5.23 -18.14 -10.72
CA GLU A 2 3.93 -18.41 -10.10
C GLU A 2 3.55 -17.19 -9.26
N THR A 3 2.40 -16.60 -9.56
CA THR A 3 1.85 -15.47 -8.81
C THR A 3 0.74 -15.99 -7.91
N ASN A 4 0.65 -15.42 -6.70
CA ASN A 4 -0.44 -15.71 -5.76
C ASN A 4 -1.48 -14.59 -5.71
N LEU A 5 -1.44 -13.63 -6.65
CA LEU A 5 -2.38 -12.51 -6.68
C LEU A 5 -3.80 -12.96 -7.05
N TYR A 6 -3.90 -13.88 -8.01
CA TYR A 6 -5.17 -14.44 -8.46
C TYR A 6 -5.59 -15.55 -7.52
N ILE A 7 -6.75 -15.37 -6.89
CA ILE A 7 -7.34 -16.38 -6.01
C ILE A 7 -8.63 -16.92 -6.61
N ASN A 8 -8.91 -18.19 -6.32
CA ASN A 8 -10.22 -18.78 -6.63
C ASN A 8 -11.28 -18.14 -5.73
N ILE A 9 -12.35 -17.66 -6.35
CA ILE A 9 -13.49 -17.06 -5.66
C ILE A 9 -14.57 -18.11 -5.42
N LYS A 10 -15.35 -17.96 -4.35
CA LYS A 10 -16.52 -18.79 -4.08
C LYS A 10 -17.66 -18.43 -5.05
N GLU A 11 -18.60 -19.34 -5.27
CA GLU A 11 -19.81 -19.07 -6.06
C GLU A 11 -20.66 -17.92 -5.49
N THR A 12 -20.56 -17.67 -4.19
CA THR A 12 -21.24 -16.57 -3.50
C THR A 12 -20.52 -15.23 -3.62
N GLN A 13 -19.29 -15.21 -4.14
CA GLN A 13 -18.47 -14.01 -4.27
C GLN A 13 -18.61 -13.38 -5.65
N TRP A 14 -18.63 -12.06 -5.65
CA TRP A 14 -18.71 -11.22 -6.83
C TRP A 14 -17.29 -10.86 -7.27
N PRO A 15 -17.10 -10.50 -8.56
CA PRO A 15 -15.83 -9.98 -9.07
C PRO A 15 -15.59 -8.53 -8.61
N ILE A 16 -15.85 -8.25 -7.34
CA ILE A 16 -15.59 -6.99 -6.65
C ILE A 16 -14.49 -7.27 -5.65
N VAL A 17 -13.36 -6.60 -5.82
CA VAL A 17 -12.17 -6.83 -5.01
C VAL A 17 -12.05 -5.72 -3.96
N TYR A 18 -11.95 -6.12 -2.69
CA TYR A 18 -11.79 -5.16 -1.61
C TYR A 18 -11.04 -5.75 -0.41
N ARG A 19 -10.17 -4.93 0.17
CA ARG A 19 -9.61 -5.14 1.50
C ARG A 19 -9.69 -3.85 2.32
N PRO A 20 -10.01 -3.93 3.62
CA PRO A 20 -9.89 -2.78 4.50
C PRO A 20 -8.45 -2.24 4.59
N GLU A 21 -7.45 -3.09 4.38
CA GLU A 21 -6.01 -2.75 4.39
C GLU A 21 -5.56 -1.91 3.19
N TYR A 22 -6.41 -1.69 2.17
CA TYR A 22 -6.12 -0.72 1.11
C TYR A 22 -6.00 0.70 1.63
N ASN A 23 -6.78 1.02 2.66
CA ASN A 23 -6.90 2.37 3.15
C ASN A 23 -5.60 2.72 3.85
N VAL A 24 -4.85 3.63 3.24
CA VAL A 24 -3.63 4.16 3.84
C VAL A 24 -4.03 4.83 5.15
N ARG A 25 -3.43 4.39 6.25
CA ARG A 25 -3.60 4.98 7.58
C ARG A 25 -2.23 5.34 8.09
N PHE A 26 -1.92 6.63 8.07
CA PHE A 26 -0.61 7.15 8.38
C PHE A 26 -0.66 8.27 9.42
N PHE A 27 -1.40 7.99 10.50
CA PHE A 27 -1.55 8.89 11.64
C PHE A 27 -2.02 10.31 11.26
N GLY A 28 -2.82 10.43 10.19
CA GLY A 28 -3.37 11.69 9.70
C GLY A 28 -2.55 12.34 8.58
N LEU A 29 -1.32 11.89 8.32
CA LEU A 29 -0.52 12.38 7.19
C LEU A 29 -1.14 11.99 5.85
N GLU A 30 -1.90 10.89 5.80
CA GLU A 30 -2.67 10.50 4.61
C GLU A 30 -3.68 11.57 4.18
N LYS A 31 -4.09 12.48 5.08
CA LYS A 31 -5.03 13.57 4.77
C LYS A 31 -4.37 14.71 3.98
N LEU A 32 -3.04 14.76 3.96
CA LEU A 32 -2.27 15.70 3.15
C LEU A 32 -2.06 15.18 1.72
N HIS A 33 -2.41 13.92 1.48
CA HIS A 33 -2.33 13.34 0.15
C HIS A 33 -3.32 14.06 -0.79
N PRO A 34 -2.94 14.34 -2.05
CA PRO A 34 -3.81 15.06 -3.00
C PRO A 34 -5.13 14.32 -3.30
N PHE A 35 -5.14 13.00 -3.04
CA PHE A 35 -6.32 12.16 -3.17
C PHE A 35 -6.72 11.53 -1.84
N ASP A 36 -8.02 11.26 -1.67
CA ASP A 36 -8.54 10.55 -0.51
C ASP A 36 -8.01 9.10 -0.46
N ALA A 37 -7.00 8.88 0.38
CA ALA A 37 -6.37 7.57 0.54
C ALA A 37 -7.27 6.54 1.26
N GLY A 38 -8.44 6.97 1.75
CA GLY A 38 -9.51 6.14 2.31
C GLY A 38 -10.74 6.00 1.39
N LYS A 39 -10.65 6.44 0.12
CA LYS A 39 -11.79 6.46 -0.82
C LYS A 39 -12.48 5.10 -0.93
N TRP A 40 -11.70 4.04 -1.11
CA TRP A 40 -12.23 2.70 -1.34
C TRP A 40 -12.99 2.15 -0.13
N GLY A 41 -12.52 2.43 1.09
CA GLY A 41 -13.26 2.11 2.30
C GLY A 41 -14.61 2.81 2.36
N LYS A 42 -14.68 4.09 1.96
CA LYS A 42 -15.95 4.82 1.90
C LYS A 42 -16.90 4.19 0.87
N VAL A 43 -16.42 3.92 -0.34
CA VAL A 43 -17.22 3.27 -1.41
C VAL A 43 -17.77 1.93 -0.94
N PHE A 44 -16.91 1.08 -0.37
CA PHE A 44 -17.33 -0.22 0.18
C PHE A 44 -18.41 -0.06 1.26
N GLN A 45 -18.25 0.88 2.20
CA GLN A 45 -19.25 1.14 3.23
C GLN A 45 -20.58 1.67 2.66
N HIS A 46 -20.54 2.48 1.59
CA HIS A 46 -21.76 2.93 0.93
C HIS A 46 -22.51 1.76 0.27
N LEU A 47 -21.82 0.90 -0.46
CA LEU A 47 -22.41 -0.27 -1.11
C LEU A 47 -22.96 -1.27 -0.08
N LYS A 48 -22.22 -1.48 1.02
CA LYS A 48 -22.65 -2.32 2.14
C LYS A 48 -23.92 -1.81 2.81
N LYS A 49 -23.99 -0.49 3.08
CA LYS A 49 -25.19 0.15 3.64
C LYS A 49 -26.40 0.08 2.71
N ALA A 50 -26.18 0.06 1.40
CA ALA A 50 -27.23 -0.13 0.40
C ALA A 50 -27.69 -1.59 0.27
N GLY A 51 -27.06 -2.53 0.99
CA GLY A 51 -27.37 -3.97 0.90
C GLY A 51 -26.93 -4.63 -0.41
N LEU A 52 -26.01 -4.00 -1.15
CA LEU A 52 -25.53 -4.51 -2.44
C LEU A 52 -24.38 -5.51 -2.30
N ILE A 53 -23.55 -5.33 -1.26
CA ILE A 53 -22.41 -6.20 -0.95
C ILE A 53 -22.27 -6.35 0.57
N ASP A 54 -21.47 -7.30 0.99
CA ASP A 54 -21.03 -7.54 2.36
C ASP A 54 -19.55 -8.00 2.36
N GLU A 55 -19.03 -8.43 3.51
CA GLU A 55 -17.63 -8.88 3.62
C GLU A 55 -17.37 -10.25 2.97
N ASP A 56 -18.43 -11.04 2.74
CA ASP A 56 -18.38 -12.43 2.29
C ASP A 56 -18.63 -12.56 0.78
N THR A 57 -19.27 -11.55 0.19
CA THR A 57 -19.56 -11.39 -1.24
C THR A 57 -18.43 -10.69 -1.98
N VAL A 58 -17.54 -9.96 -1.30
CA VAL A 58 -16.34 -9.40 -1.92
C VAL A 58 -15.16 -10.36 -1.90
N THR A 59 -14.30 -10.22 -2.91
CA THR A 59 -13.07 -10.99 -3.02
C THR A 59 -11.91 -10.23 -2.36
N LYS A 60 -11.11 -10.90 -1.55
CA LYS A 60 -9.95 -10.30 -0.83
C LYS A 60 -8.65 -10.69 -1.54
N PRO A 61 -7.91 -9.77 -2.15
CA PRO A 61 -6.71 -10.14 -2.88
C PRO A 61 -5.55 -10.40 -1.93
N ASN A 62 -4.49 -11.03 -2.43
CA ASN A 62 -3.24 -11.19 -1.69
C ASN A 62 -2.33 -9.97 -1.86
N GLU A 63 -1.35 -9.82 -0.97
CA GLU A 63 -0.32 -8.79 -1.13
C GLU A 63 0.55 -9.10 -2.34
N ALA A 64 0.77 -8.12 -3.23
CA ALA A 64 1.71 -8.28 -4.33
C ALA A 64 3.12 -8.56 -3.81
N SER A 65 3.69 -9.69 -4.22
CA SER A 65 5.07 -10.06 -3.90
C SER A 65 6.05 -9.17 -4.67
N LYS A 66 7.32 -9.21 -4.29
CA LYS A 66 8.35 -8.48 -5.03
C LYS A 66 8.48 -9.00 -6.45
N GLU A 67 8.31 -10.30 -6.63
CA GLU A 67 8.33 -11.01 -7.90
C GLU A 67 7.21 -10.52 -8.81
N ASP A 68 6.00 -10.36 -8.27
CA ASP A 68 4.86 -9.78 -8.99
C ASP A 68 5.16 -8.34 -9.42
N LEU A 69 5.72 -7.52 -8.53
CA LEU A 69 6.06 -6.12 -8.83
C LEU A 69 7.18 -6.01 -9.88
N LEU A 70 8.09 -6.98 -9.96
CA LEU A 70 9.19 -7.01 -10.91
C LEU A 70 8.75 -7.27 -12.37
N VAL A 71 7.49 -7.67 -12.58
CA VAL A 71 6.90 -7.79 -13.93
C VAL A 71 6.84 -6.41 -14.61
N VAL A 72 6.58 -5.35 -13.84
CA VAL A 72 6.42 -3.98 -14.36
C VAL A 72 7.57 -3.07 -13.92
N HIS A 73 8.11 -3.28 -12.73
CA HIS A 73 9.10 -2.39 -12.13
C HIS A 73 10.52 -2.95 -12.16
N THR A 74 11.51 -2.06 -12.30
CA THR A 74 12.91 -2.46 -12.20
C THR A 74 13.33 -2.73 -10.75
N LYS A 75 14.31 -3.63 -10.58
CA LYS A 75 14.95 -3.87 -9.26
C LYS A 75 15.48 -2.59 -8.62
N LYS A 76 16.01 -1.66 -9.44
CA LYS A 76 16.54 -0.37 -9.00
C LYS A 76 15.42 0.50 -8.41
N TYR A 77 14.28 0.58 -9.09
CA TYR A 77 13.12 1.33 -8.61
C TYR A 77 12.59 0.76 -7.29
N LEU A 78 12.32 -0.55 -7.22
CA LEU A 78 11.83 -1.17 -5.99
C LEU A 78 12.80 -0.99 -4.81
N ARG A 79 14.11 -1.08 -5.07
CA ARG A 79 15.13 -0.79 -4.04
C ARG A 79 15.07 0.66 -3.57
N SER A 80 14.80 1.62 -4.45
CA SER A 80 14.66 3.04 -4.07
C SER A 80 13.47 3.31 -3.14
N LEU A 81 12.53 2.36 -3.04
CA LEU A 81 11.38 2.43 -2.15
C LEU A 81 11.60 1.72 -0.81
N GLN A 82 12.48 0.70 -0.72
CA GLN A 82 12.42 -0.36 0.31
C GLN A 82 13.49 -0.36 1.42
N VAL A 83 14.31 0.66 1.60
CA VAL A 83 15.46 0.52 2.52
C VAL A 83 15.14 0.92 3.97
N CYS A 84 15.00 -0.11 4.81
CA CYS A 84 15.35 -0.10 6.23
C CYS A 84 16.53 -1.06 6.43
N PHE A 85 17.75 -0.55 6.58
CA PHE A 85 18.68 -1.22 7.48
C PHE A 85 18.60 -0.49 8.80
N PHE A 86 18.58 -1.23 9.91
CA PHE A 86 18.68 -0.69 11.24
C PHE A 86 19.93 0.20 11.34
N ALA A 87 19.83 1.48 11.01
CA ALA A 87 20.89 2.45 11.20
C ALA A 87 20.87 2.90 12.67
N ILE A 88 21.12 1.95 13.58
CA ILE A 88 21.66 2.29 14.90
C ILE A 88 23.17 2.16 14.76
N ALA A 89 23.78 3.10 14.05
CA ALA A 89 25.21 3.32 14.09
C ALA A 89 25.50 4.80 13.77
N PRO A 90 26.05 5.58 14.71
CA PRO A 90 26.66 6.86 14.35
C PRO A 90 27.85 6.56 13.41
N PRO A 91 28.02 7.23 12.24
CA PRO A 91 27.48 8.54 11.83
C PRO A 91 26.54 8.50 10.59
N PHE A 92 25.51 7.63 10.58
CA PHE A 92 24.65 7.40 9.40
C PHE A 92 23.25 8.07 9.46
N ILE A 93 23.17 9.36 9.83
CA ILE A 93 21.89 10.13 9.73
C ILE A 93 21.52 10.44 8.27
N LEU A 94 22.51 10.51 7.37
CA LEU A 94 22.32 11.03 6.01
C LEU A 94 21.56 10.06 5.07
N GLU A 95 21.73 8.74 5.20
CA GLU A 95 21.13 7.79 4.25
C GLU A 95 19.63 7.53 4.50
N VAL A 96 19.18 7.59 5.76
CA VAL A 96 17.75 7.42 6.10
C VAL A 96 16.90 8.53 5.46
N PHE A 97 17.46 9.74 5.33
CA PHE A 97 16.79 10.91 4.78
C PHE A 97 16.56 10.83 3.27
N GLN A 98 17.42 10.11 2.52
CA GLN A 98 17.39 10.15 1.06
C GLN A 98 16.24 9.34 0.42
N TYR A 99 15.70 8.34 1.12
CA TYR A 99 14.70 7.44 0.55
C TYR A 99 13.27 7.78 0.95
N SER A 100 13.06 8.36 2.13
CA SER A 100 11.76 8.98 2.49
C SER A 100 11.41 10.12 1.52
N LEU A 101 12.40 10.81 0.96
CA LEU A 101 12.24 11.80 -0.11
C LEU A 101 11.60 11.22 -1.38
N ASN A 102 12.04 10.04 -1.83
CA ASN A 102 11.47 9.43 -3.03
C ASN A 102 9.99 9.09 -2.81
N VAL A 103 9.67 8.45 -1.68
CA VAL A 103 8.27 8.10 -1.37
C VAL A 103 7.43 9.36 -1.15
N ALA A 104 7.94 10.36 -0.44
CA ALA A 104 7.27 11.65 -0.23
C ALA A 104 6.99 12.37 -1.54
N ARG A 105 7.95 12.33 -2.48
CA ARG A 105 7.79 12.92 -3.81
C ARG A 105 6.76 12.18 -4.64
N ILE A 106 6.78 10.85 -4.64
CA ILE A 106 5.81 10.02 -5.38
C ILE A 106 4.41 10.18 -4.79
N ALA A 107 4.29 10.21 -3.47
CA ALA A 107 3.03 10.40 -2.76
C ALA A 107 2.53 11.85 -2.79
N GLU A 108 3.37 12.80 -3.22
CA GLU A 108 3.12 14.24 -3.12
C GLU A 108 2.76 14.69 -1.69
N VAL A 109 3.35 14.03 -0.67
CA VAL A 109 3.19 14.36 0.74
C VAL A 109 4.56 14.76 1.31
N PRO A 110 4.96 16.04 1.25
CA PRO A 110 6.28 16.48 1.70
C PRO A 110 6.62 16.13 3.17
N PRO A 111 5.68 16.18 4.14
CA PRO A 111 5.99 15.79 5.52
C PRO A 111 6.42 14.33 5.71
N LEU A 112 6.14 13.45 4.73
CA LEU A 112 6.52 12.04 4.76
C LEU A 112 8.05 11.85 4.82
N VAL A 113 8.84 12.86 4.41
CA VAL A 113 10.31 12.85 4.47
C VAL A 113 10.83 12.63 5.88
N LEU A 114 10.13 13.16 6.89
CA LEU A 114 10.54 13.08 8.29
C LEU A 114 10.19 11.75 8.95
N VAL A 115 9.43 10.90 8.25
CA VAL A 115 8.89 9.69 8.85
C VAL A 115 9.84 8.52 8.64
N PRO A 116 10.17 7.76 9.71
CA PRO A 116 11.01 6.57 9.60
C PRO A 116 10.51 5.63 8.51
N ASN A 117 11.44 5.11 7.69
CA ASN A 117 11.07 4.29 6.53
C ASN A 117 10.25 3.05 6.92
N CYS A 118 10.44 2.47 8.12
CA CYS A 118 9.66 1.32 8.59
C CYS A 118 8.16 1.63 8.72
N LEU A 119 7.83 2.85 9.16
CA LEU A 119 6.46 3.33 9.20
C LEU A 119 5.96 3.56 7.77
N VAL A 120 6.75 4.20 6.91
CA VAL A 120 6.36 4.40 5.49
C VAL A 120 6.13 3.07 4.77
N GLN A 121 6.94 2.03 5.03
CA GLN A 121 6.75 0.69 4.49
C GLN A 121 5.41 0.09 4.94
N SER A 122 5.16 0.10 6.26
CA SER A 122 4.01 -0.59 6.85
C SER A 122 2.70 0.17 6.65
N GLY A 123 2.73 1.49 6.74
CA GLY A 123 1.56 2.36 6.73
C GLY A 123 1.18 2.95 5.38
N TYR A 124 2.12 3.00 4.42
CA TYR A 124 1.85 3.52 3.06
C TYR A 124 2.11 2.49 1.96
N LEU A 125 3.33 1.95 1.86
CA LEU A 125 3.69 1.07 0.74
C LEU A 125 3.00 -0.30 0.81
N LYS A 126 2.80 -0.87 2.00
CA LYS A 126 2.07 -2.13 2.17
C LYS A 126 0.60 -2.03 1.71
N PRO A 127 -0.18 -1.01 2.10
CA PRO A 127 -1.50 -0.74 1.49
C PRO A 127 -1.47 -0.66 -0.04
N MET A 128 -0.45 -0.03 -0.64
CA MET A 128 -0.32 0.04 -2.10
C MET A 128 -0.08 -1.34 -2.73
N ARG A 129 0.69 -2.23 -2.07
CA ARG A 129 0.89 -3.61 -2.54
C ARG A 129 -0.39 -4.44 -2.48
N PHE A 130 -1.26 -4.22 -1.49
CA PHE A 130 -2.59 -4.83 -1.48
C PHE A 130 -3.47 -4.31 -2.61
N GLN A 131 -3.45 -2.99 -2.88
CA GLN A 131 -4.20 -2.41 -4.00
C GLN A 131 -3.71 -2.90 -5.36
N THR A 132 -2.41 -3.18 -5.51
CA THR A 132 -1.88 -3.80 -6.74
C THR A 132 -2.35 -5.24 -6.91
N GLY A 133 -2.64 -5.95 -5.81
CA GLY A 133 -3.13 -7.31 -5.85
C GLY A 133 -4.56 -7.46 -6.36
N GLY A 134 -5.34 -6.37 -6.37
CA GLY A 134 -6.68 -6.30 -6.97
C GLY A 134 -7.51 -5.14 -6.47
#